data_AF-A0A368JX13-F1
#
_entry.id   AF-A0A368JX13-F1
#
_cell.length_a   1.000
_cell.length_b   1.000
_cell.length_c   1.000
_cell.angle_alpha   90.00
_cell.angle_beta   90.00
_cell.angle_gamma   90.00
#
_symmetry.space_group_name_H-M   'P 1'
#
loop_
_entity.id
_entity.type
_entity.pdbx_description
1 polymer ?
#
loop_
_entity_poly.entity_id
_entity_poly.type
_entity_poly.pdbx_seq_one_letter_code
_entity_poly.pdbx_strand_id
1 'polypeptide(L)'
;MATVQFRVLIVLDGEDRVGFSNRNLTLDLAMTYNALRRSGVEVVFACEGGGFPAVAGHMRKFTDEPEIARFLSDKTARSDIADALTIEQIVVDDFDFAIFFLAEPTDLGPANALKLLFLDEGKKVVLPHGTPARQNGRGLLIVRNSAVDFDWLTSIFE
;
A
#
# COMPACT_ATOMS: atom_id res chain seq x y z
N MET A 1 11.82 27.09 -5.56
CA MET A 1 12.24 25.66 -5.62
C MET A 1 11.01 24.84 -5.33
N ALA A 2 10.55 24.02 -6.28
CA ALA A 2 9.49 23.06 -5.99
C ALA A 2 10.07 22.03 -5.02
N THR A 3 9.48 21.92 -3.83
CA THR A 3 9.73 20.78 -2.95
C THR A 3 9.29 19.53 -3.69
N VAL A 4 10.22 18.62 -3.97
CA VAL A 4 9.88 17.31 -4.52
C VAL A 4 9.06 16.61 -3.45
N GLN A 5 7.76 16.45 -3.71
CA GLN A 5 6.85 15.76 -2.83
C GLN A 5 7.00 14.27 -3.09
N PHE A 6 7.46 13.52 -2.09
CA PHE A 6 7.60 12.08 -2.20
C PHE A 6 6.20 11.44 -2.26
N ARG A 7 5.95 10.62 -3.28
CA ARG A 7 4.63 10.07 -3.59
C ARG A 7 4.66 8.55 -3.63
N VAL A 8 3.73 7.94 -2.92
CA VAL A 8 3.69 6.49 -2.70
C VAL A 8 2.36 5.93 -3.13
N LEU A 9 2.44 4.86 -3.91
CA LEU A 9 1.27 4.09 -4.28
C LEU A 9 1.05 2.97 -3.27
N ILE A 10 -0.14 2.91 -2.67
CA ILE A 10 -0.61 1.74 -1.93
C ILE A 10 -1.63 0.99 -2.78
N VAL A 11 -1.29 -0.24 -3.13
CA VAL A 11 -2.13 -1.13 -3.93
C VAL A 11 -2.89 -2.09 -3.02
N LEU A 12 -4.19 -2.19 -3.21
CA LEU A 12 -5.15 -2.94 -2.41
C LEU A 12 -5.97 -3.91 -3.28
N ASP A 13 -6.57 -4.91 -2.67
CA ASP A 13 -7.57 -5.74 -3.34
C ASP A 13 -8.86 -4.93 -3.60
N GLY A 14 -9.41 -5.10 -4.81
CA GLY A 14 -10.73 -4.58 -5.17
C GLY A 14 -11.86 -5.24 -4.38
N GLU A 15 -13.07 -4.68 -4.48
CA GLU A 15 -14.23 -5.15 -3.73
C GLU A 15 -14.60 -6.61 -4.05
N ASP A 16 -14.43 -7.05 -5.30
CA ASP A 16 -14.78 -8.40 -5.76
C ASP A 16 -13.88 -9.51 -5.20
N ARG A 17 -12.68 -9.15 -4.71
CA ARG A 17 -11.78 -10.05 -4.00
C ARG A 17 -12.18 -10.12 -2.53
N VAL A 18 -13.39 -10.63 -2.26
CA VAL A 18 -13.93 -10.81 -0.91
C VAL A 18 -13.21 -11.96 -0.20
N GLY A 19 -12.01 -11.68 0.29
CA GLY A 19 -11.36 -12.51 1.31
C GLY A 19 -11.99 -12.30 2.69
N PHE A 20 -11.71 -13.20 3.64
CA PHE A 20 -12.08 -12.98 5.03
C PHE A 20 -11.47 -11.68 5.57
N SER A 21 -12.20 -10.98 6.45
CA SER A 21 -11.68 -9.78 7.09
C SER A 21 -10.39 -10.07 7.86
N ASN A 22 -9.28 -9.53 7.37
CA ASN A 22 -7.95 -9.77 7.91
C ASN A 22 -7.53 -8.61 8.82
N ARG A 23 -7.56 -8.86 10.14
CA ARG A 23 -7.21 -7.86 11.17
C ARG A 23 -5.78 -7.34 11.01
N ASN A 24 -4.82 -8.23 10.76
CA ASN A 24 -3.41 -7.86 10.66
C ASN A 24 -3.16 -6.98 9.43
N LEU A 25 -3.66 -7.38 8.25
CA LEU A 25 -3.53 -6.57 7.03
C LEU A 25 -4.14 -5.17 7.22
N THR A 26 -5.31 -5.11 7.85
CA THR A 26 -6.02 -3.86 8.11
C THR A 26 -5.24 -2.95 9.07
N LEU A 27 -4.68 -3.53 10.13
CA LEU A 27 -3.86 -2.82 11.11
C LEU A 27 -2.56 -2.30 10.48
N ASP A 28 -1.87 -3.15 9.72
CA ASP A 28 -0.60 -2.85 9.08
C ASP A 28 -0.77 -1.72 8.04
N LEU A 29 -1.86 -1.75 7.28
CA LEU A 29 -2.24 -0.68 6.36
C LEU A 29 -2.45 0.65 7.10
N ALA A 30 -3.24 0.64 8.18
CA ALA A 30 -3.52 1.85 8.96
C ALA A 30 -2.23 2.43 9.58
N MET A 31 -1.39 1.58 10.16
CA MET A 31 -0.10 2.00 10.74
C MET A 31 0.82 2.57 9.66
N THR A 32 0.91 1.92 8.49
CA THR A 32 1.76 2.36 7.37
C THR A 32 1.30 3.70 6.82
N TYR A 33 0.01 3.88 6.56
CA TYR A 33 -0.54 5.16 6.13
C TYR A 33 -0.26 6.26 7.16
N ASN A 34 -0.52 5.99 8.44
CA ASN A 34 -0.27 6.96 9.52
C ASN A 34 1.22 7.33 9.63
N ALA A 35 2.14 6.39 9.36
CA ALA A 35 3.57 6.65 9.35
C ALA A 35 3.99 7.51 8.15
N LEU A 36 3.57 7.15 6.94
CA LEU A 36 3.86 7.89 5.71
C LEU A 36 3.37 9.34 5.78
N ARG A 37 2.13 9.55 6.23
CA ARG A 37 1.55 10.89 6.39
C ARG A 37 2.30 11.73 7.41
N ARG A 38 2.76 11.14 8.52
CA ARG A 38 3.60 11.83 9.52
C ARG A 38 4.94 12.27 8.95
N SER A 39 5.47 11.54 7.97
CA SER A 39 6.69 11.89 7.25
C SER A 39 6.48 12.88 6.09
N GLY A 40 5.26 13.39 5.88
CA GLY A 40 4.95 14.34 4.81
C GLY A 40 4.86 13.70 3.42
N VAL A 41 4.77 12.37 3.34
CA VAL A 41 4.62 11.63 2.10
C VAL A 41 3.18 11.73 1.59
N GLU A 42 3.03 11.94 0.30
CA GLU A 42 1.74 11.81 -0.39
C GLU A 42 1.44 10.34 -0.62
N VAL A 43 0.28 9.88 -0.15
CA VAL A 43 -0.16 8.50 -0.33
C VAL A 43 -1.34 8.50 -1.30
N VAL A 44 -1.27 7.65 -2.30
CA VAL A 44 -2.35 7.39 -3.25
C VAL A 44 -2.75 5.93 -3.14
N PHE A 45 -4.06 5.67 -3.07
CA PHE A 45 -4.57 4.31 -3.09
C PHE A 45 -4.95 3.89 -4.50
N ALA A 46 -4.71 2.62 -4.82
CA ALA A 46 -5.24 1.98 -6.01
C ALA A 46 -5.75 0.57 -5.69
N CYS A 47 -6.76 0.13 -6.42
CA CYS A 47 -7.27 -1.24 -6.35
C CYS A 47 -7.79 -1.72 -7.70
N GLU A 48 -7.99 -3.03 -7.82
CA GLU A 48 -8.63 -3.63 -8.98
C GLU A 48 -10.05 -3.08 -9.14
N GLY A 49 -10.37 -2.46 -10.28
CA GLY A 49 -11.66 -1.81 -10.55
C GLY A 49 -11.82 -0.38 -9.99
N GLY A 50 -10.91 0.06 -9.11
CA GLY A 50 -10.99 1.36 -8.45
C GLY A 50 -12.14 1.47 -7.43
N GLY A 51 -12.26 2.65 -6.82
CA GLY A 51 -13.31 2.96 -5.85
C GLY A 51 -13.02 2.41 -4.45
N PHE A 52 -13.94 1.61 -3.91
CA PHE A 52 -13.92 1.20 -2.50
C PHE A 52 -13.24 -0.18 -2.32
N PRO A 53 -12.00 -0.25 -1.82
CA PRO A 53 -11.27 -1.51 -1.68
C PRO A 53 -11.84 -2.36 -0.53
N ALA A 54 -11.72 -3.68 -0.64
CA ALA A 54 -12.29 -4.62 0.35
C ALA A 54 -11.80 -4.33 1.80
N VAL A 55 -10.53 -3.96 1.95
CA VAL A 55 -9.94 -3.63 3.25
C VAL A 55 -10.60 -2.42 3.93
N ALA A 56 -11.08 -1.43 3.17
CA ALA A 56 -11.76 -0.26 3.75
C ALA A 56 -13.07 -0.67 4.44
N GLY A 57 -13.78 -1.67 3.90
CA GLY A 57 -14.93 -2.28 4.55
C GLY A 57 -14.56 -3.04 5.83
N HIS A 58 -13.40 -3.69 5.84
CA HIS A 58 -12.89 -4.46 6.98
C HIS A 58 -12.45 -3.58 8.16
N MET A 59 -11.93 -2.38 7.91
CA MET A 59 -11.51 -1.44 8.97
C MET A 59 -12.59 -1.18 10.02
N ARG A 60 -13.87 -1.13 9.61
CA ARG A 60 -15.00 -0.88 10.53
C ARG A 60 -15.23 -2.02 11.53
N LYS A 61 -14.70 -3.22 11.28
CA LYS A 61 -14.82 -4.38 12.17
C LYS A 61 -13.76 -4.41 13.27
N PHE A 62 -12.72 -3.58 13.16
CA PHE A 62 -11.53 -3.61 14.01
C PHE A 62 -11.22 -2.24 14.62
N THR A 63 -12.26 -1.45 14.94
CA THR A 63 -12.12 -0.11 15.52
C THR A 63 -11.64 -0.12 16.96
N ASP A 64 -11.56 -1.30 17.59
CA ASP A 64 -10.87 -1.51 18.87
C ASP A 64 -9.36 -1.25 18.78
N GLU A 65 -8.78 -1.35 17.59
CA GLU A 65 -7.38 -1.05 17.35
C GLU A 65 -7.14 0.47 17.21
N PRO A 66 -6.28 1.09 18.05
CA PRO A 66 -6.09 2.54 18.06
C PRO A 66 -5.62 3.14 16.73
N GLU A 67 -4.79 2.42 15.98
CA GLU A 67 -4.26 2.88 14.69
C GLU A 67 -5.34 2.86 13.59
N ILE A 68 -6.21 1.85 13.61
CA ILE A 68 -7.37 1.75 12.72
C ILE A 68 -8.40 2.83 13.08
N ALA A 69 -8.68 3.03 14.37
CA ALA A 69 -9.57 4.09 14.84
C ALA A 69 -9.06 5.49 14.42
N ARG A 70 -7.75 5.71 14.51
CA ARG A 70 -7.11 6.96 14.06
C ARG A 70 -7.26 7.15 12.55
N PHE A 71 -6.95 6.12 11.76
CA PHE A 71 -7.13 6.15 10.32
C PHE A 71 -8.57 6.50 9.94
N LEU A 72 -9.55 5.84 10.54
CA LEU A 72 -10.98 6.10 10.27
C LEU A 72 -11.45 7.47 10.77
N SER A 73 -10.76 8.07 11.75
CA SER A 73 -11.08 9.41 12.23
C SER A 73 -10.53 10.50 11.30
N ASP A 74 -9.49 10.21 10.51
CA ASP A 74 -8.94 11.13 9.51
C ASP A 74 -9.86 11.17 8.28
N LYS A 75 -10.47 12.34 8.04
CA LYS A 75 -11.34 12.58 6.87
C LYS A 75 -10.57 12.39 5.57
N THR A 76 -9.31 12.78 5.52
CA THR A 76 -8.46 12.66 4.32
C THR A 76 -8.21 11.19 4.03
N ALA A 77 -7.75 10.42 5.03
CA ALA A 77 -7.53 8.99 4.89
C ALA A 77 -8.77 8.24 4.40
N ARG A 78 -9.94 8.57 4.95
CA ARG A 78 -11.22 8.00 4.52
C ARG A 78 -11.61 8.39 3.09
N SER A 79 -11.31 9.61 2.67
CA SER A 79 -11.59 10.06 1.29
C SER A 79 -10.63 9.36 0.33
N ASP A 80 -9.34 9.40 0.62
CA ASP A 80 -8.29 8.84 -0.24
C ASP A 80 -8.51 7.34 -0.47
N ILE A 81 -8.87 6.57 0.57
CA ILE A 81 -9.11 5.13 0.43
C ILE A 81 -10.47 4.82 -0.23
N ALA A 82 -11.47 5.70 -0.10
CA ALA A 82 -12.79 5.48 -0.70
C ALA A 82 -12.79 5.79 -2.21
N ASP A 83 -11.92 6.70 -2.64
CA ASP A 83 -11.72 7.11 -4.02
C ASP A 83 -10.41 6.51 -4.58
N ALA A 84 -10.13 5.24 -4.27
CA ALA A 84 -8.94 4.58 -4.78
C ALA A 84 -8.97 4.53 -6.32
N LEU A 85 -7.83 4.79 -6.95
CA LEU A 85 -7.71 4.73 -8.40
C LEU A 85 -7.81 3.29 -8.90
N THR A 86 -8.25 3.11 -10.14
CA THR A 86 -8.10 1.79 -10.77
C THR A 86 -6.64 1.57 -11.14
N ILE A 87 -6.15 0.34 -11.03
CA ILE A 87 -4.76 -0.04 -11.32
C ILE A 87 -4.33 0.40 -12.74
N GLU A 88 -5.25 0.39 -13.70
CA GLU A 88 -5.01 0.78 -15.10
C GLU A 88 -4.80 2.29 -15.29
N GLN A 89 -5.19 3.13 -14.32
CA GLN A 89 -4.94 4.58 -14.35
C GLN A 89 -3.57 4.96 -13.79
N ILE A 90 -2.82 4.00 -13.26
CA ILE A 90 -1.54 4.27 -12.60
C ILE A 90 -0.44 4.48 -13.63
N VAL A 91 0.13 5.68 -13.63
CA VAL A 91 1.38 6.01 -14.32
C VAL A 91 2.52 5.82 -13.32
N VAL A 92 3.33 4.78 -13.53
CA VAL A 92 4.41 4.40 -12.59
C VAL A 92 5.35 5.56 -12.30
N ASP A 93 5.64 6.40 -13.31
CA ASP A 93 6.53 7.57 -13.20
C ASP A 93 6.15 8.57 -12.12
N ASP A 94 4.87 8.67 -11.77
CA ASP A 94 4.37 9.63 -10.77
C ASP A 94 4.69 9.25 -9.32
N PHE A 95 5.22 8.05 -9.08
CA PHE A 95 5.43 7.49 -7.74
C PHE A 95 6.89 7.15 -7.49
N ASP A 96 7.40 7.38 -6.29
CA ASP A 96 8.76 6.99 -5.91
C ASP A 96 8.87 5.49 -5.65
N PHE A 97 7.81 4.90 -5.06
CA PHE A 97 7.71 3.46 -4.81
C PHE A 97 6.26 3.01 -4.61
N ALA A 98 6.05 1.68 -4.60
CA ALA A 98 4.75 1.08 -4.36
C ALA A 98 4.76 0.05 -3.21
N ILE A 99 3.64 -0.02 -2.48
CA ILE A 99 3.40 -0.99 -1.41
C ILE A 99 2.13 -1.78 -1.74
N PHE A 100 2.20 -3.11 -1.73
CA PHE A 100 1.06 -3.96 -2.07
C PHE A 100 0.51 -4.64 -0.81
N PHE A 101 -0.61 -4.15 -0.30
CA PHE A 101 -1.37 -4.75 0.80
C PHE A 101 -2.48 -5.63 0.24
N LEU A 102 -2.12 -6.86 -0.10
CA LEU A 102 -3.02 -7.85 -0.70
C LEU A 102 -3.31 -8.98 0.29
N ALA A 103 -4.55 -9.47 0.29
CA ALA A 103 -5.06 -10.54 1.12
C ALA A 103 -4.34 -11.86 0.82
N GLU A 104 -4.12 -12.14 -0.46
CA GLU A 104 -3.36 -13.30 -0.95
C GLU A 104 -2.05 -12.85 -1.60
N PRO A 105 -0.98 -12.68 -0.81
CA PRO A 105 0.25 -12.06 -1.30
C PRO A 105 1.05 -12.96 -2.26
N THR A 106 0.70 -14.25 -2.36
CA THR A 106 1.26 -15.19 -3.35
C THR A 106 0.54 -15.12 -4.70
N ASP A 107 -0.65 -14.52 -4.75
CA ASP A 107 -1.42 -14.30 -5.99
C ASP A 107 -1.82 -12.83 -6.13
N LEU A 108 -0.91 -12.06 -6.73
CA LEU A 108 -1.14 -10.64 -6.97
C LEU A 108 -2.16 -10.38 -8.09
N GLY A 109 -2.60 -11.40 -8.84
CA GLY A 109 -3.54 -11.24 -9.94
C GLY A 109 -3.21 -10.06 -10.87
N PRO A 110 -4.17 -9.16 -11.15
CA PRO A 110 -3.94 -7.98 -11.99
C PRO A 110 -2.87 -7.02 -11.46
N ALA A 111 -2.71 -6.94 -10.13
CA ALA A 111 -1.66 -6.12 -9.51
C ALA A 111 -0.25 -6.65 -9.81
N ASN A 112 -0.09 -7.90 -10.27
CA ASN A 112 1.20 -8.45 -10.66
C ASN A 112 1.82 -7.70 -11.85
N ALA A 113 1.01 -7.30 -12.83
CA ALA A 113 1.49 -6.54 -13.99
C ALA A 113 2.02 -5.17 -13.55
N LEU A 114 1.27 -4.47 -12.68
CA LEU A 114 1.69 -3.19 -12.13
C LEU A 114 2.99 -3.32 -11.32
N LYS A 115 3.11 -4.36 -10.48
CA LYS A 115 4.35 -4.65 -9.76
C LYS A 115 5.54 -4.79 -10.71
N LEU A 116 5.39 -5.53 -11.81
CA LEU A 116 6.47 -5.72 -12.78
C LEU A 116 6.86 -4.39 -13.44
N LEU A 117 5.90 -3.53 -13.77
CA LEU A 117 6.19 -2.20 -14.32
C LEU A 117 7.02 -1.33 -13.37
N PHE A 118 6.68 -1.30 -12.07
CA PHE A 118 7.50 -0.61 -11.06
C PHE A 118 8.95 -1.13 -11.03
N LEU A 119 9.13 -2.45 -11.11
CA LEU A 119 10.45 -3.08 -11.09
C LEU A 119 11.26 -2.82 -12.37
N ASP A 120 10.61 -2.82 -13.52
CA ASP A 120 11.22 -2.54 -14.82
C ASP A 120 11.75 -1.09 -14.90
N GLU A 121 11.02 -0.14 -14.29
CA GLU A 121 11.46 1.25 -14.10
C GLU A 121 12.50 1.44 -12.98
N GLY A 122 12.93 0.36 -12.34
CA GLY A 122 13.93 0.40 -11.25
C GLY A 122 13.40 0.96 -9.93
N LYS A 123 12.08 1.08 -9.77
CA LYS A 123 11.45 1.62 -8.56
C LYS A 123 11.37 0.57 -7.45
N LYS A 124 11.33 1.05 -6.20
CA LYS A 124 11.22 0.18 -5.03
C LYS A 124 9.79 -0.42 -4.97
N VAL A 125 9.68 -1.69 -4.63
CA VAL A 125 8.39 -2.38 -4.38
C VAL A 125 8.45 -3.07 -3.03
N VAL A 126 7.44 -2.82 -2.21
CA VAL A 126 7.28 -3.40 -0.89
C VAL A 126 6.10 -4.37 -0.88
N LEU A 127 6.35 -5.59 -0.41
CA LEU A 127 5.33 -6.61 -0.19
C LEU A 127 5.28 -6.94 1.30
N PRO A 128 4.51 -6.18 2.11
CA PRO A 128 4.44 -6.40 3.55
C PRO A 128 3.90 -7.77 3.88
N HIS A 129 3.14 -8.41 2.97
CA HIS A 129 2.59 -9.75 3.14
C HIS A 129 3.28 -10.91 2.38
N GLY A 130 4.23 -10.61 1.50
CA GLY A 130 4.82 -11.56 0.54
C GLY A 130 5.83 -12.57 1.08
N THR A 131 6.16 -13.54 0.22
CA THR A 131 7.29 -14.45 0.41
C THR A 131 8.61 -13.72 0.16
N PRO A 132 9.67 -13.97 0.97
CA PRO A 132 10.98 -13.36 0.79
C PRO A 132 11.53 -13.62 -0.61
N ALA A 133 11.79 -12.52 -1.31
CA ALA A 133 12.32 -12.51 -2.65
C ALA A 133 13.47 -11.51 -2.66
N ARG A 134 14.63 -11.97 -3.10
CA ARG A 134 15.84 -11.16 -3.25
C ARG A 134 15.86 -10.63 -4.67
N GLN A 135 16.05 -9.31 -4.82
CA GLN A 135 16.33 -8.56 -6.06
C GLN A 135 16.01 -9.27 -7.40
N ASN A 136 15.00 -8.79 -8.11
CA ASN A 136 14.85 -9.04 -9.54
C ASN A 136 15.29 -7.77 -10.31
N GLY A 137 16.51 -7.79 -10.86
CA GLY A 137 16.96 -6.74 -11.80
C GLY A 137 17.29 -5.38 -11.16
N ARG A 138 16.95 -4.29 -11.86
CA ARG A 138 17.30 -2.89 -11.51
C ARG A 138 16.49 -2.33 -10.33
N GLY A 139 15.34 -2.91 -10.01
CA GLY A 139 14.48 -2.48 -8.91
C GLY A 139 14.78 -3.20 -7.60
N LEU A 140 14.87 -2.45 -6.49
CA LEU A 140 15.05 -3.01 -5.15
C LEU A 140 13.72 -3.59 -4.65
N LEU A 141 13.70 -4.91 -4.49
CA LEU A 141 12.62 -5.67 -3.87
C LEU A 141 12.95 -5.88 -2.39
N ILE A 142 12.20 -5.26 -1.48
CA ILE A 142 12.35 -5.53 -0.03
C ILE A 142 11.17 -6.36 0.43
N VAL A 143 11.49 -7.53 1.00
CA VAL A 143 10.52 -8.40 1.64
C VAL A 143 10.71 -8.45 3.15
N ARG A 144 9.59 -8.23 3.83
CA ARG A 144 9.23 -8.38 5.25
C ARG A 144 10.34 -8.51 6.30
N ASN A 145 10.17 -7.74 7.36
CA ASN A 145 10.01 -8.30 8.70
C ASN A 145 8.67 -7.77 9.30
N SER A 146 8.09 -8.43 10.29
CA SER A 146 6.73 -8.15 10.81
C SER A 146 6.38 -6.66 10.88
N ALA A 147 5.15 -6.27 10.52
CA ALA A 147 4.66 -4.88 10.46
C ALA A 147 4.73 -4.05 11.76
N VAL A 148 5.25 -4.64 12.83
CA VAL A 148 5.66 -3.92 14.05
C VAL A 148 6.96 -3.14 13.84
N ASP A 149 7.75 -3.51 12.82
CA ASP A 149 9.04 -2.94 12.50
C ASP A 149 8.93 -2.04 11.26
N PHE A 150 8.95 -0.73 11.47
CA PHE A 150 8.95 0.29 10.41
C PHE A 150 10.36 0.70 9.98
N ASP A 151 11.41 -0.03 10.40
CA ASP A 151 12.79 0.26 10.00
C ASP A 151 12.98 0.15 8.46
N TRP A 152 12.09 -0.54 7.76
CA TRP A 152 12.09 -0.53 6.30
C TRP A 152 11.68 0.84 5.72
N LEU A 153 10.83 1.63 6.38
CA LEU A 153 10.44 2.95 5.90
C LEU A 153 11.63 3.90 5.88
N THR A 154 12.54 3.84 6.87
CA THR A 154 13.74 4.68 6.88
C THR A 154 14.68 4.33 5.73
N SER A 155 14.86 3.04 5.43
CA SER A 155 15.66 2.56 4.28
C SER A 155 15.11 2.98 2.90
N ILE A 156 13.86 3.44 2.83
CA ILE A 156 13.27 3.92 1.58
C ILE A 156 13.66 5.35 1.26
N PHE A 157 13.82 6.20 2.29
CA PHE A 157 14.19 7.61 2.13
C PHE A 157 15.71 7.84 2.03
N GLU A 158 16.52 6.82 2.32
CA GLU A 158 17.96 6.77 2.02
C GLU A 158 18.23 6.37 0.56
#